data_AF-A0A5M4FGH0-F1
#
_entry.id   AF-A0A5M4FGH0-F1
#
_cell.length_a   1.000
_cell.length_b   1.000
_cell.length_c   1.000
_cell.angle_alpha   90.00
_cell.angle_beta   90.00
_cell.angle_gamma   90.00
#
_symmetry.space_group_name_H-M   'P 1'
#
loop_
_entity.id
_entity.type
_entity.pdbx_description
1 polymer ?
#
loop_
_entity_poly.entity_id
_entity_poly.type
_entity_poly.pdbx_seq_one_letter_code
_entity_poly.pdbx_strand_id
1 'polypeptide(L)'
;MSAELWILVATALLAVVTIGAAVIAVRAARRVALPPEPRPVARAPYESSLVITYDEPETMHVPHELQPRIVEGHLIVPPSQQQVVNTALGRPGVRLSILAHGLAHALRPESRDRITAMMRREYRRRRRERLQAGRRAVRAGRPTPPSEEWLGGPS
;
A
#
# COMPACT_ATOMS: atom_id res chain seq x y z
N MET A 1 -13.94 -11.36 34.48
CA MET A 1 -13.60 -11.29 33.04
C MET A 1 -13.64 -9.88 32.45
N SER A 2 -14.16 -8.85 33.15
CA SER A 2 -14.22 -7.48 32.62
C SER A 2 -12.93 -6.67 32.83
N ALA A 3 -12.35 -6.69 34.03
CA ALA A 3 -11.22 -5.81 34.39
C ALA A 3 -9.94 -6.08 33.57
N GLU A 4 -9.57 -7.34 33.36
CA GLU A 4 -8.39 -7.72 32.56
C GLU A 4 -8.53 -7.28 31.10
N LEU A 5 -9.75 -7.39 30.55
CA LEU A 5 -10.05 -6.96 29.19
C LEU A 5 -9.94 -5.43 29.07
N TRP A 6 -10.42 -4.69 30.07
CA TRP A 6 -10.24 -3.23 30.14
C TRP A 6 -8.78 -2.81 30.29
N ILE A 7 -7.99 -3.52 31.09
CA ILE A 7 -6.56 -3.25 31.25
C ILE A 7 -5.81 -3.51 29.94
N LEU A 8 -6.12 -4.60 29.24
CA LEU A 8 -5.55 -4.92 27.92
C LEU A 8 -5.92 -3.85 26.87
N VAL A 9 -7.17 -3.40 26.85
CA VAL A 9 -7.60 -2.32 25.94
C VAL A 9 -6.88 -1.01 26.27
N ALA A 10 -6.80 -0.63 27.55
CA ALA A 10 -6.14 0.59 27.99
C ALA A 10 -4.64 0.58 27.64
N THR A 11 -3.95 -0.53 27.92
CA THR A 11 -2.53 -0.69 27.57
C THR A 11 -2.29 -0.71 26.07
N ALA A 12 -3.16 -1.35 25.28
CA ALA A 12 -3.08 -1.32 23.82
C ALA A 12 -3.24 0.10 23.27
N LEU A 13 -4.22 0.86 23.77
CA LEU A 13 -4.41 2.26 23.38
C LEU A 13 -3.19 3.11 23.72
N LEU A 14 -2.64 2.94 24.93
CA LEU A 14 -1.47 3.68 25.37
C LEU A 14 -0.23 3.35 24.52
N ALA A 15 -0.05 2.08 24.15
CA ALA A 15 1.01 1.65 23.23
C ALA A 15 0.85 2.26 21.83
N VAL A 16 -0.37 2.33 21.30
CA VAL A 16 -0.62 2.97 19.99
C VAL A 16 -0.28 4.47 20.04
N VAL A 17 -0.66 5.16 21.12
CA VAL A 17 -0.36 6.58 21.30
C VAL A 17 1.14 6.82 21.41
N THR A 18 1.88 6.02 22.19
CA THR A 18 3.32 6.19 22.34
C THR A 18 4.07 5.90 21.05
N ILE A 19 3.71 4.84 20.32
CA ILE A 19 4.28 4.54 19.00
C ILE A 19 3.97 5.69 18.02
N GLY A 20 2.74 6.19 18.00
CA GLY A 20 2.34 7.32 17.16
C GLY A 20 3.18 8.57 17.43
N ALA A 21 3.33 8.94 18.71
CA ALA A 21 4.15 10.07 19.12
C ALA A 21 5.62 9.91 18.71
N ALA A 22 6.19 8.71 18.92
CA ALA A 22 7.57 8.40 18.53
C ALA A 22 7.77 8.52 17.01
N VAL A 23 6.85 8.01 16.19
CA VAL A 23 6.93 8.12 14.73
C VAL A 23 6.88 9.58 14.27
N ILE A 24 6.02 10.40 14.89
CA ILE A 24 5.91 11.83 14.59
C ILE A 24 7.22 12.55 14.95
N ALA A 25 7.77 12.28 16.14
CA ALA A 25 9.03 12.88 16.61
C ALA A 25 10.21 12.50 15.70
N VAL A 26 10.34 11.22 15.34
CA VAL A 26 11.40 10.75 14.42
C VAL A 26 11.24 11.39 13.04
N ARG A 27 10.01 11.53 12.54
CA ARG A 27 9.77 12.20 11.26
C ARG A 27 10.06 13.69 11.31
N ALA A 28 9.75 14.37 12.41
CA ALA A 28 10.11 15.76 12.61
C ALA A 28 11.63 15.93 12.63
N ALA A 29 12.34 15.11 13.40
CA ALA A 29 13.80 15.11 13.44
C ALA A 29 14.44 14.85 12.06
N ARG A 30 13.91 13.89 11.30
CA ARG A 30 14.38 13.61 9.92
C ARG A 30 14.13 14.75 8.93
N ARG A 31 13.11 15.58 9.15
CA ARG A 31 12.85 16.76 8.31
C ARG A 31 13.81 17.91 8.61
N VAL A 32 14.24 18.05 9.85
CA VAL A 32 15.22 19.07 10.27
C VAL A 32 16.65 18.68 9.82
N ALA A 33 16.96 17.38 9.79
CA ALA A 33 18.28 16.89 9.42
C ALA A 33 18.57 16.86 7.91
N LEU A 34 17.57 17.09 7.04
CA LEU A 34 17.77 17.11 5.59
C LEU A 34 17.98 18.57 5.13
N PRO A 35 19.19 18.98 4.70
CA PRO A 35 19.37 20.27 4.05
C PRO A 35 18.49 20.31 2.78
N PRO A 36 17.88 21.46 2.45
CA PRO A 36 17.02 21.58 1.27
C PRO A 36 17.90 21.52 0.01
N GLU A 37 18.16 20.32 -0.50
CA GLU A 37 18.64 20.18 -1.87
C GLU A 37 17.53 20.52 -2.86
N PRO A 38 17.79 21.36 -3.87
CA PRO A 38 16.88 21.58 -4.98
C PRO A 38 16.81 20.30 -5.82
N ARG A 39 15.78 19.48 -5.59
CA ARG A 39 15.56 18.27 -6.40
C ARG A 39 15.05 18.65 -7.81
N PRO A 40 15.73 18.20 -8.88
CA PRO A 40 15.18 18.28 -10.22
C PRO A 40 13.94 17.37 -10.33
N VAL A 41 12.94 17.85 -11.05
CA VAL A 41 11.63 17.20 -11.25
C VAL A 41 11.79 15.95 -12.11
N ALA A 42 12.10 14.80 -11.50
CA ALA A 42 12.05 13.52 -12.17
C ALA A 42 10.58 13.13 -12.42
N ARG A 43 10.11 13.34 -13.66
CA ARG A 43 8.85 12.78 -14.15
C ARG A 43 9.01 11.27 -14.24
N ALA A 44 8.41 10.53 -13.31
CA ALA A 44 8.22 9.09 -13.46
C ALA A 44 7.12 8.81 -14.51
N PRO A 45 7.29 7.84 -15.43
CA PRO A 45 6.21 7.36 -16.28
C PRO A 45 5.17 6.65 -15.41
N TYR A 46 3.94 7.16 -15.37
CA TYR A 46 2.81 6.47 -14.74
C TYR A 46 2.27 5.41 -15.69
N GLU A 47 2.66 4.15 -15.51
CA GLU A 47 1.84 3.02 -15.96
C GLU A 47 0.83 2.69 -14.85
N SER A 48 -0.28 3.42 -14.84
CA SER A 48 -1.41 3.19 -13.93
C SER A 48 -2.46 2.33 -14.62
N SER A 49 -2.33 1.01 -14.51
CA SER A 49 -3.39 0.05 -14.85
C SER A 49 -4.27 -0.30 -13.65
N LEU A 50 -4.55 0.68 -12.78
CA LEU A 50 -5.59 0.56 -11.76
C LEU A 50 -6.86 1.25 -12.30
N VAL A 51 -7.77 0.47 -12.86
CA VAL A 51 -9.12 0.93 -13.20
C VAL A 51 -9.87 1.19 -11.89
N ILE A 52 -9.69 2.40 -11.37
CA ILE A 52 -10.59 3.00 -10.38
C ILE A 52 -11.83 3.40 -11.19
N THR A 53 -12.92 2.66 -11.05
CA THR A 53 -14.23 3.12 -11.50
C THR A 53 -14.58 4.32 -10.61
N TYR A 54 -14.27 5.52 -11.10
CA TYR A 54 -14.86 6.73 -10.57
C TYR A 54 -16.32 6.69 -10.99
N ASP A 55 -17.22 6.75 -10.02
CA ASP A 55 -18.58 7.21 -10.27
C ASP A 55 -18.43 8.58 -10.95
N GLU A 56 -19.09 8.73 -12.09
CA GLU A 56 -19.00 9.91 -12.95
C GLU A 56 -19.17 11.17 -12.09
N PRO A 57 -18.19 12.09 -12.02
CA PRO A 57 -18.46 13.35 -11.36
C PRO A 57 -19.50 14.07 -12.22
N GLU A 58 -20.71 14.24 -11.66
CA GLU A 58 -21.63 15.30 -12.07
C GLU A 58 -20.79 16.52 -12.45
N THR A 59 -20.99 17.02 -13.66
CA THR A 59 -20.32 18.19 -14.21
C THR A 59 -20.44 19.36 -13.24
N MET A 60 -19.47 19.46 -12.34
CA MET A 60 -19.34 20.55 -11.39
C MET A 60 -19.08 21.80 -12.22
N HIS A 61 -20.06 22.70 -12.25
CA HIS A 61 -19.90 24.06 -12.75
C HIS A 61 -18.62 24.64 -12.16
N VAL A 62 -17.59 24.81 -12.98
CA VAL A 62 -16.38 25.56 -12.60
C VAL A 62 -16.84 27.01 -12.41
N PRO A 63 -16.77 27.58 -11.20
CA PRO A 63 -17.15 28.96 -10.98
C PRO A 63 -16.25 29.86 -11.85
N HIS A 64 -16.81 30.86 -12.51
CA HIS A 64 -16.11 31.81 -13.37
C HIS A 64 -15.04 32.67 -12.63
N GLU A 65 -14.76 32.39 -11.36
CA GLU A 65 -13.82 33.10 -10.49
C GLU A 65 -12.35 32.68 -10.66
N LEU A 66 -12.05 31.68 -11.49
CA LEU A 66 -10.70 31.17 -11.75
C LEU A 66 -10.00 31.86 -12.93
N GLN A 67 -10.38 33.11 -13.26
CA GLN A 67 -9.65 33.89 -14.26
C GLN A 67 -8.46 34.60 -13.60
N PRO A 68 -7.26 34.56 -14.22
CA PRO A 68 -6.09 35.22 -13.68
C PRO A 68 -6.38 36.72 -13.57
N ARG A 69 -6.35 37.25 -12.34
CA ARG A 69 -6.67 38.64 -12.05
C ARG A 69 -5.40 39.38 -11.67
N ILE A 70 -5.22 40.56 -12.25
CA ILE A 70 -4.17 41.49 -11.85
C ILE A 70 -4.78 42.38 -10.77
N VAL A 71 -4.26 42.28 -9.56
CA VAL A 71 -4.63 43.14 -8.43
C VAL A 71 -3.37 43.87 -8.00
N GLU A 72 -3.40 45.20 -7.97
CA GLU A 72 -2.28 46.03 -7.47
C GLU A 72 -0.93 45.75 -8.17
N GLY A 73 -0.95 45.55 -9.50
CA GLY A 73 0.27 45.27 -10.27
C GLY A 73 0.84 43.85 -10.11
N HIS A 74 0.18 42.98 -9.34
CA HIS A 74 0.57 41.59 -9.14
C HIS A 74 -0.41 40.65 -9.86
N LEU A 75 0.14 39.72 -10.65
CA LEU A 75 -0.64 38.69 -11.35
C LEU A 75 -0.95 37.53 -10.39
N ILE A 76 -2.20 37.42 -9.96
CA ILE A 76 -2.66 36.31 -9.13
C ILE A 76 -3.21 35.23 -10.06
N VAL A 77 -2.42 34.17 -10.25
CA VAL A 77 -2.81 32.98 -11.02
C VAL A 77 -3.40 31.96 -10.05
N PRO A 78 -4.59 31.38 -10.32
CA PRO A 78 -5.12 30.32 -9.48
C PRO A 78 -4.19 29.10 -9.50
N PRO A 79 -3.96 28.46 -8.35
CA PRO A 79 -3.07 27.31 -8.27
C PRO A 79 -3.62 26.15 -9.11
N SER A 80 -2.73 25.41 -9.75
CA SER A 80 -3.14 24.23 -10.51
C SER A 80 -3.70 23.15 -9.58
N GLN A 81 -4.59 22.28 -10.09
CA GLN A 81 -5.13 21.17 -9.30
C GLN A 81 -4.02 20.31 -8.67
N GLN A 82 -2.92 20.10 -9.39
CA GLN A 82 -1.76 19.36 -8.88
C GLN A 82 -1.09 20.08 -7.69
N GLN A 83 -1.00 21.41 -7.70
CA GLN A 83 -0.46 22.20 -6.59
C GLN A 83 -1.38 22.15 -5.36
N VAL A 84 -2.69 22.23 -5.56
CA VAL A 84 -3.68 22.10 -4.48
C VAL A 84 -3.60 20.71 -3.85
N VAL A 85 -3.57 19.65 -4.66
CA VAL A 85 -3.46 18.26 -4.18
C VAL A 85 -2.14 18.04 -3.44
N ASN A 86 -1.01 18.48 -3.99
CA ASN A 86 0.29 18.33 -3.32
C ASN A 86 0.34 19.07 -1.98
N THR A 87 -0.27 20.26 -1.91
CA THR A 87 -0.34 21.05 -0.67
C THR A 87 -1.27 20.39 0.34
N ALA A 88 -2.45 19.92 -0.09
CA ALA A 88 -3.41 19.22 0.76
C ALA A 88 -2.82 17.91 1.31
N LEU A 89 -2.19 17.12 0.46
CA LEU A 89 -1.45 15.91 0.85
C LEU A 89 -0.19 16.24 1.65
N GLY A 90 0.30 17.47 1.69
CA GLY A 90 1.38 17.89 2.59
C GLY A 90 0.96 17.85 4.06
N ARG A 91 -0.33 18.02 4.34
CA ARG A 91 -0.89 18.07 5.70
C ARG A 91 -1.06 16.66 6.27
N PRO A 92 -0.47 16.35 7.44
CA PRO A 92 -0.54 15.01 8.02
C PRO A 92 -1.98 14.58 8.34
N GLY A 93 -2.83 15.51 8.78
CA GLY A 93 -4.25 15.24 9.06
C GLY A 93 -5.03 14.75 7.84
N VAL A 94 -4.80 15.36 6.67
CA VAL A 94 -5.45 14.97 5.40
C VAL A 94 -5.00 13.56 4.97
N ARG A 95 -3.72 13.22 5.15
CA ARG A 95 -3.26 11.85 4.88
C ARG A 95 -3.92 10.82 5.78
N LEU A 96 -4.04 11.15 7.08
CA LEU A 96 -4.68 10.25 8.04
C LEU A 96 -6.17 10.08 7.74
N SER A 97 -6.88 11.14 7.36
CA SER A 97 -8.30 11.03 7.00
C SER A 97 -8.51 10.18 5.76
N ILE A 98 -7.67 10.33 4.73
CA ILE A 98 -7.72 9.48 3.52
C ILE A 98 -7.44 8.02 3.88
N LEU A 99 -6.43 7.75 4.70
CA LEU A 99 -6.11 6.38 5.14
C LEU A 99 -7.25 5.78 5.98
N ALA A 100 -7.80 6.54 6.92
CA ALA A 100 -8.92 6.09 7.75
C ALA A 100 -10.16 5.81 6.90
N HIS A 101 -10.45 6.68 5.93
CA HIS A 101 -11.57 6.49 5.00
C HIS A 101 -11.37 5.26 4.11
N GLY A 102 -10.16 5.07 3.56
CA GLY A 102 -9.80 3.89 2.77
C GLY A 102 -9.88 2.60 3.59
N LEU A 103 -9.46 2.64 4.87
CA LEU A 103 -9.57 1.50 5.78
C LEU A 103 -11.03 1.19 6.08
N ALA A 104 -11.86 2.19 6.38
CA ALA A 104 -13.29 2.02 6.62
C ALA A 104 -13.98 1.42 5.38
N HIS A 105 -13.63 1.87 4.18
CA HIS A 105 -14.14 1.32 2.93
C HIS A 105 -13.66 -0.11 2.67
N ALA A 106 -12.41 -0.43 3.00
CA ALA A 106 -11.86 -1.78 2.87
C ALA A 106 -12.48 -2.76 3.88
N LEU A 107 -12.90 -2.26 5.05
CA LEU A 107 -13.57 -3.04 6.09
C LEU A 107 -15.08 -3.23 5.84
N ARG A 108 -15.64 -2.62 4.79
CA ARG A 108 -17.03 -2.91 4.38
C ARG A 108 -17.22 -4.41 4.12
N PRO A 109 -18.39 -4.96 4.46
CA PRO A 109 -18.66 -6.39 4.36
C PRO A 109 -18.48 -6.91 2.93
N GLU A 110 -18.88 -6.13 1.92
CA GLU A 110 -18.75 -6.51 0.51
C GLU A 110 -17.27 -6.63 0.08
N SER A 111 -16.45 -5.67 0.51
CA SER A 111 -15.00 -5.67 0.26
C SER A 111 -14.30 -6.81 0.98
N ARG A 112 -14.70 -7.09 2.22
CA ARG A 112 -14.13 -8.16 3.06
C ARG A 112 -14.33 -9.53 2.43
N ASP A 113 -15.52 -9.82 1.91
CA ASP A 113 -15.80 -11.10 1.27
C ASP A 113 -14.98 -11.30 0.00
N ARG A 114 -14.85 -10.25 -0.81
CA ARG A 114 -14.02 -10.27 -2.03
C ARG A 114 -12.53 -10.50 -1.72
N ILE A 115 -11.99 -9.76 -0.75
CA ILE A 115 -10.60 -9.92 -0.30
C ILE A 115 -10.39 -11.33 0.25
N THR A 116 -11.32 -11.82 1.08
CA THR A 116 -11.24 -13.17 1.67
C THR A 116 -11.31 -14.25 0.59
N ALA A 117 -12.17 -14.09 -0.41
CA ALA A 117 -12.26 -15.00 -1.54
C ALA A 117 -10.95 -15.03 -2.36
N MET A 118 -10.37 -13.85 -2.63
CA MET A 118 -9.08 -13.73 -3.32
C MET A 118 -7.95 -14.40 -2.50
N MET A 119 -7.88 -14.13 -1.20
CA MET A 119 -6.91 -14.74 -0.28
C MET A 119 -7.07 -16.26 -0.20
N ARG A 120 -8.30 -16.78 -0.15
CA ARG A 120 -8.57 -18.23 -0.17
C ARG A 120 -8.09 -18.87 -1.47
N ARG A 121 -8.30 -18.21 -2.61
CA ARG A 121 -7.81 -18.68 -3.91
C ARG A 121 -6.29 -18.73 -3.95
N GLU A 122 -5.63 -17.68 -3.49
CA GLU A 122 -4.17 -17.58 -3.45
C GLU A 122 -3.57 -18.60 -2.47
N TYR A 123 -4.17 -18.79 -1.29
CA TYR A 123 -3.77 -19.82 -0.35
C TYR A 123 -3.87 -21.23 -0.97
N ARG A 124 -4.98 -21.54 -1.64
CA ARG A 124 -5.15 -22.83 -2.34
C ARG A 124 -4.12 -23.01 -3.45
N ARG A 125 -3.81 -21.96 -4.19
CA ARG A 125 -2.77 -21.96 -5.22
C ARG A 125 -1.40 -22.29 -4.64
N ARG A 126 -0.96 -21.54 -3.63
CA ARG A 126 0.33 -21.78 -2.94
C ARG A 126 0.41 -23.15 -2.30
N ARG A 127 -0.70 -23.66 -1.74
CA ARG A 127 -0.76 -25.03 -1.19
C ARG A 127 -0.51 -26.08 -2.28
N ARG A 128 -1.09 -25.92 -3.46
CA ARG A 128 -0.85 -26.82 -4.60
C ARG A 128 0.60 -26.73 -5.09
N GLU A 129 1.14 -25.53 -5.18
CA GLU A 129 2.55 -25.30 -5.57
C GLU A 129 3.51 -26.01 -4.62
N ARG A 130 3.29 -25.93 -3.29
CA ARG A 130 4.09 -26.65 -2.29
C ARG A 130 3.99 -28.17 -2.43
N LEU A 131 2.78 -28.70 -2.67
CA LEU A 131 2.59 -30.13 -2.90
C LEU A 131 3.29 -30.61 -4.18
N GLN A 132 3.23 -29.81 -5.24
CA GLN A 132 3.95 -30.11 -6.49
C GLN A 132 5.47 -30.04 -6.30
N ALA A 133 5.97 -29.01 -5.59
CA ALA A 133 7.37 -28.88 -5.25
C ALA A 133 7.86 -30.09 -4.43
N GLY A 134 7.08 -30.53 -3.42
CA GLY A 134 7.38 -31.75 -2.66
C GLY A 134 7.42 -33.00 -3.54
N ARG A 135 6.44 -33.17 -4.45
CA ARG A 135 6.44 -34.30 -5.41
C ARG A 135 7.63 -34.27 -6.38
N ARG A 136 8.09 -33.08 -6.76
CA ARG A 136 9.30 -32.90 -7.59
C ARG A 136 10.57 -33.23 -6.78
N ALA A 137 10.65 -32.77 -5.54
CA ALA A 137 11.78 -33.08 -4.64
C ALA A 137 11.90 -34.58 -4.35
N VAL A 138 10.78 -35.28 -4.09
CA VAL A 138 10.77 -36.73 -3.89
C VAL A 138 11.23 -37.48 -5.14
N ARG A 139 10.82 -37.01 -6.33
CA ARG A 139 11.29 -37.59 -7.59
C ARG A 139 12.77 -37.33 -7.84
N ALA A 140 13.26 -36.14 -7.52
CA ALA A 140 14.67 -35.79 -7.65
C ALA A 140 15.57 -36.53 -6.64
N GLY A 141 15.03 -36.86 -5.46
CA GLY A 141 15.74 -37.61 -4.42
C GLY A 141 15.61 -39.14 -4.53
N ARG A 142 14.93 -39.66 -5.55
CA ARG A 142 14.83 -41.11 -5.75
C ARG A 142 16.14 -41.58 -6.40
N PRO A 143 17.00 -42.35 -5.70
CA PRO A 143 18.21 -42.87 -6.30
C PRO A 143 17.81 -43.76 -7.49
N THR A 144 18.32 -43.44 -8.67
CA THR A 144 18.30 -44.36 -9.81
C THR A 144 19.03 -45.62 -9.34
N PRO A 145 18.40 -46.80 -9.36
CA PRO A 145 19.12 -48.03 -9.05
C PRO A 145 20.31 -48.10 -10.01
N PRO A 146 21.53 -48.41 -9.53
CA PRO A 146 22.67 -48.60 -10.42
C PRO A 146 22.27 -49.67 -11.43
N SER A 147 22.23 -49.30 -12.71
CA SER A 147 22.00 -50.27 -13.77
C SER A 147 23.11 -51.31 -13.66
N GLU A 148 22.74 -52.55 -13.38
CA GLU A 148 23.61 -53.74 -13.38
C GLU A 148 24.08 -54.09 -14.80
N GLU A 149 24.36 -53.09 -15.64
CA GLU A 149 24.82 -53.24 -17.02
C GLU A 149 26.33 -53.59 -17.09
N TRP A 150 27.02 -53.64 -15.95
CA TRP A 150 28.46 -53.88 -15.86
C TRP A 150 28.88 -55.25 -15.28
N LEU A 151 27.94 -56.14 -14.93
CA LEU A 151 28.25 -57.47 -14.37
C LEU A 151 27.67 -58.57 -15.26
N GLY A 152 28.37 -58.90 -16.35
CA GLY A 152 27.96 -60.02 -17.19
C GLY A 152 28.74 -60.22 -18.47
N GLY A 153 30.07 -60.13 -18.43
CA GLY A 153 30.88 -60.97 -19.32
C GLY A 153 30.80 -62.43 -18.85
N PRO A 154 30.69 -63.40 -19.77
CA PRO A 154 31.80 -64.34 -20.01
C PRO A 154 32.07 -64.45 -21.52
N SER A 155 33.29 -64.16 -21.99
CA SER A 155 34.41 -65.10 -22.20
C SER A 155 34.16 -66.09 -23.33
#